data_AF-A0A957QR66-F1
#
_entry.id   AF-A0A957QR66-F1
#
_cell.length_a   1.000
_cell.length_b   1.000
_cell.length_c   1.000
_cell.angle_alpha   90.00
_cell.angle_beta   90.00
_cell.angle_gamma   90.00
#
_symmetry.space_group_name_H-M   'P 1'
#
loop_
_entity.id
_entity.type
_entity.pdbx_description
1 polymer ?
#
loop_
_entity_poly.entity_id
_entity_poly.type
_entity_poly.pdbx_seq_one_letter_code
_entity_poly.pdbx_strand_id
1 'polypeptide(L)'
;FGVLFLGESLRPGQWVALGVALVGVLYLTFGYGSFPWIGLSLAFSFAAYALFKKKSPFDALDSLSLEIGLVWLPALGFLAWLAARGEGHFGQPPLTTNLLLLGTGLITAVPLLLFGNAAKRIPLAYIGLLQYINPTLQFTIGTLVYGEAFSPQRALGYGLVWSALLVFSLEGIWTSRRARRLAAIS
;
A
#
# COMPACT_ATOMS: atom_id res chain seq x y z
N PHE A 1 12.10 -6.00 1.77
CA PHE A 1 11.76 -7.07 2.72
C PHE A 1 11.77 -8.46 2.08
N GLY A 2 11.17 -8.67 0.90
CA GLY A 2 11.22 -9.95 0.19
C GLY A 2 12.64 -10.50 0.02
N VAL A 3 13.58 -9.69 -0.49
CA VAL A 3 15.00 -10.07 -0.61
C VAL A 3 15.61 -10.46 0.74
N LEU A 4 15.45 -9.59 1.75
CA LEU A 4 16.12 -9.72 3.04
C LEU A 4 15.57 -10.86 3.92
N PHE A 5 14.26 -11.09 3.93
CA PHE A 5 13.60 -11.98 4.90
C PHE A 5 13.00 -13.26 4.29
N LEU A 6 12.85 -13.31 2.97
CA LEU A 6 12.30 -14.44 2.24
C LEU A 6 13.27 -15.00 1.18
N GLY A 7 14.44 -14.38 1.01
CA GLY A 7 15.40 -14.78 -0.01
C GLY A 7 14.90 -14.58 -1.45
N GLU A 8 13.91 -13.69 -1.66
CA GLU A 8 13.43 -13.40 -3.02
C GLU A 8 14.56 -12.78 -3.84
N SER A 9 14.91 -13.37 -4.99
CA SER A 9 15.90 -12.79 -5.90
C SER A 9 15.25 -11.76 -6.81
N LEU A 10 15.72 -10.52 -6.73
CA LEU A 10 15.34 -9.47 -7.68
C LEU A 10 16.17 -9.60 -8.95
N ARG A 11 15.51 -9.42 -10.09
CA ARG A 11 16.18 -9.36 -11.39
C ARG A 11 16.96 -8.04 -11.52
N PRO A 12 18.01 -7.99 -12.36
CA PRO A 12 18.79 -6.76 -12.55
C PRO A 12 17.94 -5.53 -12.90
N GLY A 13 16.90 -5.68 -13.75
CA GLY A 13 15.99 -4.58 -14.08
C GLY A 13 15.16 -4.06 -12.89
N GLN A 14 14.81 -4.94 -11.94
CA GLN A 14 14.10 -4.57 -10.72
C GLN A 14 15.00 -3.79 -9.75
N TRP A 15 16.29 -4.12 -9.71
CA TRP A 15 17.29 -3.34 -8.98
C TRP A 15 17.46 -1.93 -9.55
N VAL A 16 17.49 -1.80 -10.87
CA VAL A 16 17.53 -0.48 -11.54
C VAL A 16 16.28 0.33 -11.18
N ALA A 17 15.09 -0.26 -11.27
CA ALA A 17 13.85 0.42 -10.89
C ALA A 17 13.84 0.87 -9.42
N LEU A 18 14.37 0.05 -8.50
CA LEU A 18 14.53 0.41 -7.10
C LEU A 18 15.49 1.60 -6.93
N GLY A 19 16.61 1.61 -7.66
CA GLY A 19 17.55 2.73 -7.67
C GLY A 19 16.92 4.03 -8.16
N VAL A 20 16.14 3.98 -9.25
CA VAL A 20 15.41 5.15 -9.78
C VAL A 20 14.40 5.67 -8.75
N ALA A 21 13.65 4.78 -8.10
CA ALA A 21 12.70 5.16 -7.04
C ALA A 21 13.41 5.83 -5.86
N LEU A 22 14.57 5.30 -5.44
CA LEU A 22 15.38 5.89 -4.37
C LEU A 22 15.87 7.30 -4.73
N VAL A 23 16.37 7.50 -5.95
CA VAL A 23 16.77 8.82 -6.45
C VAL A 23 15.59 9.79 -6.47
N GLY A 24 14.41 9.35 -6.89
CA GLY A 24 13.18 10.16 -6.85
C GLY A 24 12.82 10.61 -5.44
N VAL A 25 12.87 9.70 -4.46
CA VAL A 25 12.62 10.03 -3.04
C VAL A 25 13.65 11.02 -2.51
N LEU A 26 14.93 10.84 -2.83
CA LEU A 26 16.00 11.77 -2.43
C LEU A 26 15.81 13.15 -3.07
N TYR A 27 15.48 13.21 -4.36
CA TYR A 27 15.20 14.46 -5.06
C TYR A 27 14.04 15.23 -4.40
N LEU A 28 12.93 14.55 -4.11
CA LEU A 28 11.80 15.17 -3.40
C LEU A 28 12.20 15.61 -1.99
N THR A 29 13.00 14.81 -1.28
CA THR A 29 13.50 15.14 0.06
C THR A 29 14.32 16.43 0.07
N PHE A 30 15.28 16.56 -0.86
CA PHE A 30 16.11 17.76 -0.97
C PHE A 30 15.31 18.95 -1.53
N GLY A 31 14.42 18.71 -2.49
CA GLY A 31 13.60 19.75 -3.11
C GLY A 31 12.55 20.37 -2.17
N TYR A 32 11.88 19.55 -1.35
CA TYR A 32 10.93 20.04 -0.35
C TYR A 32 11.61 20.50 0.95
N GLY A 33 12.91 20.21 1.14
CA GLY A 33 13.66 20.55 2.36
C GLY A 33 13.22 19.77 3.61
N SER A 34 12.27 18.83 3.47
CA SER A 34 11.72 18.04 4.56
C SER A 34 11.89 16.54 4.28
N PHE A 35 12.49 15.83 5.22
CA PHE A 35 12.66 14.39 5.14
C PHE A 35 11.31 13.66 5.27
N PRO A 36 10.94 12.74 4.34
CA PRO A 36 9.62 12.11 4.29
C PRO A 36 9.48 10.95 5.29
N TRP A 37 9.76 11.20 6.57
CA TRP A 37 9.78 10.16 7.61
C TRP A 37 8.42 9.47 7.77
N ILE A 38 7.29 10.20 7.67
CA ILE A 38 5.95 9.60 7.77
C ILE A 38 5.73 8.56 6.68
N GLY A 39 6.05 8.91 5.42
CA GLY A 39 5.92 8.00 4.28
C GLY A 39 6.82 6.78 4.43
N LEU A 40 8.05 6.97 4.90
CA LEU A 40 8.98 5.86 5.16
C LEU A 40 8.49 4.97 6.30
N SER A 41 8.05 5.53 7.43
CA SER A 41 7.49 4.77 8.55
C SER A 41 6.26 3.96 8.12
N LEU A 42 5.35 4.54 7.32
CA LEU A 42 4.22 3.81 6.75
C LEU A 42 4.67 2.69 5.81
N ALA A 43 5.65 2.95 4.94
CA ALA A 43 6.19 1.94 4.04
C ALA A 43 6.84 0.77 4.81
N PHE A 44 7.61 1.06 5.86
CA PHE A 44 8.21 0.03 6.72
C PHE A 44 7.15 -0.77 7.47
N SER A 45 6.17 -0.10 8.11
CA SER A 45 5.07 -0.74 8.83
C SER A 45 4.24 -1.64 7.91
N PHE A 46 3.90 -1.15 6.71
CA PHE A 46 3.12 -1.92 5.76
C PHE A 46 3.91 -3.07 5.15
N ALA A 47 5.21 -2.87 4.86
CA ALA A 47 6.09 -3.96 4.41
C ALA A 47 6.23 -5.05 5.48
N ALA A 48 6.29 -4.68 6.76
CA ALA A 48 6.28 -5.62 7.88
C ALA A 48 4.95 -6.39 7.92
N TYR A 49 3.82 -5.69 7.87
CA TYR A 49 2.49 -6.30 7.83
C TYR A 49 2.34 -7.28 6.66
N ALA A 50 2.78 -6.90 5.46
CA ALA A 50 2.77 -7.77 4.28
C ALA A 50 3.63 -9.04 4.48
N LEU A 51 4.81 -8.90 5.10
CA LEU A 51 5.69 -10.01 5.45
C LEU A 51 5.04 -10.92 6.50
N PHE A 52 4.39 -10.37 7.53
CA PHE A 52 3.64 -11.12 8.53
C PHE A 52 2.50 -11.91 7.89
N LYS A 53 1.67 -11.29 7.04
CA LYS A 53 0.61 -11.98 6.32
C LYS A 53 1.15 -13.12 5.45
N LYS A 54 2.29 -12.92 4.80
CA LYS A 54 2.92 -13.93 3.95
C LYS A 54 3.50 -15.11 4.73
N LYS A 55 4.06 -14.88 5.92
CA LYS A 55 4.59 -15.93 6.80
C LYS A 55 3.53 -16.56 7.72
N SER A 56 2.34 -15.96 7.83
CA SER A 56 1.29 -16.42 8.73
C SER A 56 0.79 -17.82 8.34
N PRO A 57 0.74 -18.77 9.29
CA PRO A 57 0.18 -20.10 9.04
C PRO A 57 -1.35 -20.06 8.91
N PHE A 58 -2.01 -19.04 9.48
CA PHE A 58 -3.47 -18.91 9.50
C PHE A 58 -4.02 -18.36 8.20
N ASP A 59 -5.17 -18.85 7.75
CA ASP A 59 -5.87 -18.30 6.59
C ASP A 59 -6.18 -16.81 6.73
N ALA A 60 -6.40 -16.13 5.61
CA ALA A 60 -6.52 -14.66 5.61
C ALA A 60 -7.65 -14.16 6.51
N LEU A 61 -8.76 -14.90 6.58
CA LEU A 61 -9.90 -14.60 7.45
C LEU A 61 -9.53 -14.76 8.93
N ASP A 62 -8.93 -15.90 9.29
CA ASP A 62 -8.54 -16.18 10.68
C ASP A 62 -7.49 -15.18 11.16
N SER A 63 -6.48 -14.91 10.33
CA SER A 63 -5.43 -13.93 10.61
C SER A 63 -6.00 -12.52 10.79
N LEU A 64 -6.95 -12.09 9.93
CA LEU A 64 -7.58 -10.78 10.09
C LEU A 64 -8.49 -10.73 11.33
N SER A 65 -9.20 -11.82 11.62
CA SER A 65 -10.05 -11.92 12.81
C SER A 65 -9.24 -11.81 14.10
N LEU A 66 -8.06 -12.44 14.15
CA LEU A 66 -7.13 -12.30 15.28
C LEU A 66 -6.59 -10.87 15.42
N GLU A 67 -6.25 -10.21 14.31
CA GLU A 67 -5.77 -8.82 14.33
C GLU A 67 -6.86 -7.87 14.83
N ILE A 68 -8.09 -8.01 14.31
CA ILE A 68 -9.23 -7.22 14.77
C ILE A 68 -9.54 -7.54 16.24
N GLY A 69 -9.53 -8.81 16.63
CA GLY A 69 -9.75 -9.25 18.01
C GLY A 69 -8.69 -8.75 18.99
N LEU A 70 -7.46 -8.53 18.54
CA LEU A 70 -6.43 -7.91 19.38
C LEU A 70 -6.67 -6.40 19.56
N VAL A 71 -7.08 -5.72 18.48
CA VAL A 71 -7.25 -4.27 18.45
C VAL A 71 -8.61 -3.82 18.99
N TRP A 72 -9.62 -4.70 19.07
CA TRP A 72 -10.97 -4.31 19.44
C TRP A 72 -11.06 -3.71 20.86
N LEU A 73 -10.35 -4.30 21.85
CA LEU A 73 -10.34 -3.80 23.23
C LEU A 73 -9.72 -2.39 23.35
N PRO A 74 -8.51 -2.12 22.84
CA PRO A 74 -7.96 -0.78 22.90
C PRO A 74 -8.77 0.21 22.05
N ALA A 75 -9.35 -0.22 20.92
CA ALA A 75 -10.25 0.62 20.13
C ALA A 75 -11.50 1.00 20.92
N LEU A 76 -12.12 0.05 21.63
CA LEU A 76 -13.28 0.30 22.48
C LEU A 76 -12.94 1.28 23.62
N GLY A 77 -11.78 1.10 24.26
CA GLY A 77 -11.30 2.02 25.29
C GLY A 77 -11.08 3.44 24.76
N PHE A 78 -10.50 3.56 23.56
CA PHE A 78 -10.32 4.86 22.90
C PHE A 78 -11.67 5.52 22.55
N LEU A 79 -12.63 4.75 22.03
CA LEU A 79 -13.97 5.25 21.72
C LEU A 79 -14.72 5.72 22.99
N ALA A 80 -14.61 4.97 24.10
CA ALA A 80 -15.21 5.36 25.38
C ALA A 80 -14.57 6.66 25.92
N TRP A 81 -13.25 6.78 25.81
CA TRP A 81 -12.54 8.01 26.17
C TRP A 81 -12.96 9.21 25.32
N LEU A 82 -13.11 9.03 24.00
CA LEU A 82 -13.57 10.08 23.09
C LEU A 82 -15.02 10.50 23.39
N ALA A 83 -15.88 9.53 23.70
CA ALA A 83 -17.26 9.78 24.12
C ALA A 83 -17.32 10.57 25.43
N ALA A 84 -16.48 10.24 26.42
CA ALA A 84 -16.41 10.95 27.69
C ALA A 84 -15.96 12.43 27.54
N ARG A 85 -15.22 12.75 26.48
CA ARG A 85 -14.80 14.11 26.14
C ARG A 85 -15.82 14.89 25.30
N GLY A 86 -16.92 14.26 24.88
CA GLY A 86 -17.88 14.86 23.96
C GLY A 86 -17.37 15.00 22.52
N GLU A 87 -16.26 14.35 22.18
CA GLU A 87 -15.64 14.38 20.84
C GLU A 87 -16.11 13.19 19.95
N GLY A 88 -16.95 12.31 20.50
CA GLY A 88 -17.51 11.15 19.82
C GLY A 88 -18.61 11.52 18.82
N HIS A 89 -18.46 11.10 17.57
CA HIS A 89 -19.41 11.39 16.49
C HIS A 89 -20.40 10.25 16.21
N PHE A 90 -20.08 9.03 16.65
CA PHE A 90 -20.94 7.87 16.46
C PHE A 90 -22.18 7.95 17.37
N GLY A 91 -23.37 7.73 16.82
CA GLY A 91 -24.64 7.88 17.51
C GLY A 91 -25.16 9.32 17.56
N GLN A 92 -24.40 10.28 17.04
CA GLN A 92 -24.82 11.68 16.90
C GLN A 92 -25.41 11.94 15.50
N PRO A 93 -26.33 12.92 15.34
CA PRO A 93 -26.75 13.37 14.02
C PRO A 93 -25.59 13.97 13.21
N PRO A 94 -25.60 13.88 11.87
CA PRO A 94 -26.64 13.25 11.04
C PRO A 94 -26.46 11.73 10.90
N LEU A 95 -27.58 11.02 10.64
CA LEU A 95 -27.58 9.57 10.40
C LEU A 95 -26.60 9.14 9.31
N THR A 96 -26.40 9.99 8.30
CA THR A 96 -25.44 9.76 7.21
C THR A 96 -24.03 9.49 7.72
N THR A 97 -23.55 10.23 8.72
CA THR A 97 -22.22 10.03 9.31
C THR A 97 -22.14 8.67 10.00
N ASN A 98 -23.18 8.27 10.72
CA ASN A 98 -23.23 6.96 11.39
C ASN A 98 -23.20 5.81 10.37
N LEU A 99 -23.94 5.93 9.26
CA LEU A 99 -23.92 4.94 8.19
C LEU A 99 -22.55 4.85 7.52
N LEU A 100 -21.89 5.99 7.27
CA LEU A 100 -20.52 6.02 6.74
C LEU A 100 -19.54 5.35 7.71
N LEU A 101 -19.62 5.67 9.01
CA LEU A 101 -18.79 5.07 10.06
C LEU A 101 -18.96 3.55 10.12
N LEU A 102 -20.20 3.04 10.09
CA LEU A 102 -20.47 1.60 10.00
C LEU A 102 -19.88 0.99 8.72
N GLY A 103 -20.01 1.69 7.59
CA GLY A 103 -19.47 1.26 6.30
C GLY A 103 -17.94 1.17 6.26
N THR A 104 -17.21 1.94 7.07
CA THR A 104 -15.74 1.91 7.08
C THR A 104 -15.18 0.54 7.43
N GLY A 105 -15.85 -0.22 8.31
CA GLY A 105 -15.46 -1.57 8.67
C GLY A 105 -15.46 -2.50 7.47
N LEU A 106 -16.54 -2.48 6.67
CA LEU A 106 -16.66 -3.31 5.47
C LEU A 106 -15.66 -2.89 4.39
N ILE A 107 -15.57 -1.59 4.12
CA ILE A 107 -14.65 -1.01 3.13
C ILE A 107 -13.18 -1.29 3.47
N THR A 108 -12.85 -1.49 4.75
CA THR A 108 -11.50 -1.82 5.19
C THR A 108 -11.26 -3.34 5.21
N ALA A 109 -12.18 -4.11 5.78
CA ALA A 109 -12.02 -5.55 5.95
C ALA A 109 -11.91 -6.29 4.61
N VAL A 110 -12.74 -5.92 3.62
CA VAL A 110 -12.75 -6.61 2.32
C VAL A 110 -11.40 -6.48 1.60
N PRO A 111 -10.81 -5.28 1.39
CA PRO A 111 -9.48 -5.16 0.82
C PRO A 111 -8.39 -5.86 1.64
N LEU A 112 -8.45 -5.82 2.97
CA LEU A 112 -7.45 -6.49 3.82
C LEU A 112 -7.52 -8.02 3.71
N LEU A 113 -8.72 -8.60 3.58
CA LEU A 113 -8.91 -10.02 3.30
C LEU A 113 -8.36 -10.42 1.93
N LEU A 114 -8.69 -9.64 0.89
CA LEU A 114 -8.16 -9.86 -0.45
C LEU A 114 -6.63 -9.73 -0.48
N PHE A 115 -6.10 -8.71 0.19
CA PHE A 115 -4.67 -8.50 0.35
C PHE A 115 -4.00 -9.66 1.09
N GLY A 116 -4.55 -10.11 2.22
CA GLY A 116 -4.00 -11.23 2.99
C GLY A 116 -3.94 -12.52 2.16
N ASN A 117 -4.98 -12.78 1.36
CA ASN A 117 -5.00 -13.90 0.41
C ASN A 117 -3.95 -13.76 -0.69
N ALA A 118 -3.84 -12.58 -1.30
CA ALA A 118 -2.85 -12.32 -2.34
C ALA A 118 -1.41 -12.42 -1.77
N ALA A 119 -1.18 -11.89 -0.57
CA ALA A 119 0.14 -11.79 0.04
C ALA A 119 0.81 -13.15 0.24
N LYS A 120 0.02 -14.19 0.49
CA LYS A 120 0.49 -15.58 0.57
C LYS A 120 0.86 -16.19 -0.78
N ARG A 121 0.25 -15.73 -1.87
CA ARG A 121 0.31 -16.37 -3.20
C ARG A 121 1.30 -15.72 -4.16
N ILE A 122 1.63 -14.44 -3.96
CA ILE A 122 2.53 -13.70 -4.86
C ILE A 122 3.81 -13.23 -4.17
N PRO A 123 4.93 -13.06 -4.91
CA PRO A 123 6.16 -12.49 -4.35
C PRO A 123 5.95 -11.07 -3.81
N LEU A 124 6.63 -10.72 -2.71
CA LEU A 124 6.46 -9.41 -2.06
C LEU A 124 6.84 -8.26 -3.00
N ALA A 125 7.78 -8.49 -3.92
CA ALA A 125 8.13 -7.52 -4.96
C ALA A 125 6.92 -7.10 -5.82
N TYR A 126 6.04 -8.02 -6.19
CA TYR A 126 4.84 -7.71 -6.97
C TYR A 126 3.77 -7.01 -6.13
N ILE A 127 3.65 -7.36 -4.85
CA ILE A 127 2.74 -6.66 -3.93
C ILE A 127 3.14 -5.20 -3.79
N GLY A 128 4.45 -4.92 -3.68
CA GLY A 128 4.98 -3.56 -3.67
C GLY A 128 4.62 -2.80 -4.96
N LEU A 129 4.70 -3.47 -6.12
CA LEU A 129 4.28 -2.86 -7.39
C LEU A 129 2.79 -2.53 -7.42
N LEU A 130 1.93 -3.46 -6.98
CA LEU A 130 0.48 -3.28 -6.98
C LEU A 130 0.05 -2.13 -6.06
N GLN A 131 0.82 -1.83 -5.00
CA GLN A 131 0.51 -0.72 -4.10
C GLN A 131 0.60 0.65 -4.77
N TYR A 132 1.31 0.80 -5.89
CA TYR A 132 1.32 2.05 -6.66
C TYR A 132 -0.03 2.38 -7.32
N ILE A 133 -0.99 1.45 -7.31
CA ILE A 133 -2.39 1.76 -7.63
C ILE A 133 -2.92 2.83 -6.66
N ASN A 134 -2.58 2.74 -5.37
CA ASN A 134 -3.07 3.67 -4.35
C ASN A 134 -2.69 5.14 -4.63
N PRO A 135 -1.40 5.53 -4.76
CA PRO A 135 -1.05 6.91 -5.09
C PRO A 135 -1.59 7.36 -6.45
N THR A 136 -1.80 6.46 -7.41
CA THR A 136 -2.41 6.77 -8.71
C THR A 136 -3.91 7.08 -8.58
N LEU A 137 -4.63 6.32 -7.75
CA LEU A 137 -6.03 6.60 -7.42
C LEU A 137 -6.16 7.90 -6.63
N GLN A 138 -5.31 8.11 -5.62
CA GLN A 138 -5.28 9.36 -4.85
C GLN A 138 -5.03 10.57 -5.77
N PHE A 139 -4.07 10.46 -6.68
CA PHE A 139 -3.79 11.49 -7.67
C PHE A 139 -5.02 11.77 -8.56
N THR A 140 -5.62 10.71 -9.12
CA THR A 140 -6.78 10.83 -10.02
C THR A 140 -7.98 11.46 -9.31
N ILE A 141 -8.27 11.03 -8.07
CA ILE A 141 -9.37 11.59 -7.27
C ILE A 141 -9.07 13.04 -6.90
N GLY A 142 -7.86 13.34 -6.41
CA GLY A 142 -7.46 14.70 -6.03
C GLY A 142 -7.58 15.70 -7.19
N THR A 143 -7.15 15.30 -8.38
CA THR A 143 -7.18 16.19 -9.56
C THR A 143 -8.54 16.25 -10.24
N LEU A 144 -9.17 15.10 -10.53
CA LEU A 144 -10.41 15.06 -11.33
C LEU A 144 -11.68 15.26 -10.50
N VAL A 145 -11.68 14.85 -9.24
CA VAL A 145 -12.88 14.92 -8.37
C VAL A 145 -12.82 16.12 -7.45
N TYR A 146 -11.68 16.34 -6.78
CA TYR A 146 -11.53 17.46 -5.84
C TYR A 146 -10.99 18.74 -6.48
N GLY A 147 -10.53 18.69 -7.74
CA GLY A 147 -10.05 19.87 -8.45
C GLY A 147 -8.80 20.49 -7.84
N GLU A 148 -7.99 19.72 -7.11
CA GLU A 148 -6.78 20.24 -6.49
C GLU A 148 -5.78 20.75 -7.53
N ALA A 149 -5.26 21.96 -7.30
CA ALA A 149 -4.27 22.57 -8.18
C ALA A 149 -3.01 21.70 -8.25
N PHE A 150 -2.68 21.26 -9.45
CA PHE A 150 -1.56 20.40 -9.70
C PHE A 150 -0.28 21.23 -9.86
N SER A 151 0.54 21.30 -8.79
CA SER A 151 1.81 22.00 -8.87
C SER A 151 2.82 21.23 -9.75
N PRO A 152 3.68 21.93 -10.52
CA PRO A 152 4.74 21.30 -11.31
C PRO A 152 5.64 20.36 -10.50
N GLN A 153 5.86 20.66 -9.22
CA GLN A 153 6.67 19.85 -8.30
C GLN A 153 6.00 18.51 -7.97
N ARG A 154 4.68 18.51 -7.75
CA ARG A 154 3.90 17.26 -7.57
C ARG A 154 3.91 16.46 -8.87
N ALA A 155 3.80 17.12 -10.01
CA ALA A 155 3.85 16.48 -11.33
C ALA A 155 5.14 15.70 -11.59
N LEU A 156 6.28 16.30 -11.28
CA LEU A 156 7.58 15.64 -11.39
C LEU A 156 7.68 14.42 -10.46
N GLY A 157 7.20 14.55 -9.22
CA GLY A 157 7.20 13.44 -8.25
C GLY A 157 6.39 12.23 -8.74
N TYR A 158 5.13 12.46 -9.15
CA TYR A 158 4.28 11.40 -9.71
C TYR A 158 4.85 10.83 -11.02
N GLY A 159 5.37 11.70 -11.90
CA GLY A 159 5.98 11.29 -13.16
C GLY A 159 7.19 10.36 -12.98
N LEU A 160 8.07 10.65 -12.02
CA LEU A 160 9.21 9.78 -11.69
C LEU A 160 8.75 8.41 -11.16
N VAL A 161 7.77 8.42 -10.26
CA VAL A 161 7.19 7.18 -9.71
C VAL A 161 6.56 6.32 -10.81
N TRP A 162 5.75 6.92 -11.69
CA TRP A 162 5.14 6.19 -12.81
C TRP A 162 6.15 5.72 -13.84
N SER A 163 7.23 6.47 -14.06
CA SER A 163 8.33 6.04 -14.94
C SER A 163 9.02 4.80 -14.39
N ALA A 164 9.34 4.79 -13.09
CA ALA A 164 9.90 3.61 -12.42
C ALA A 164 8.94 2.41 -12.49
N LEU A 165 7.63 2.66 -12.33
CA LEU A 165 6.59 1.64 -12.46
C LEU A 165 6.51 1.05 -13.88
N LEU A 166 6.56 1.91 -14.89
CA LEU A 166 6.55 1.54 -16.30
C LEU A 166 7.75 0.66 -16.62
N VAL A 167 8.95 1.06 -16.21
CA VAL A 167 10.17 0.27 -16.40
C VAL A 167 10.05 -1.09 -15.73
N PHE A 168 9.62 -1.15 -14.47
CA PHE A 168 9.45 -2.42 -13.75
C PHE A 168 8.41 -3.32 -14.42
N SER A 169 7.27 -2.77 -14.83
CA SER A 169 6.17 -3.51 -15.44
C SER A 169 6.54 -4.06 -16.81
N LEU A 170 7.19 -3.23 -17.65
CA LEU A 170 7.63 -3.62 -18.99
C LEU A 170 8.72 -4.69 -18.92
N GLU A 171 9.69 -4.57 -18.00
CA GLU A 171 10.72 -5.58 -17.79
C GLU A 171 10.10 -6.91 -17.33
N GLY A 172 9.16 -6.87 -16.38
CA GLY A 172 8.45 -8.05 -15.89
C GLY A 172 7.63 -8.75 -16.98
N ILE A 173 6.92 -7.99 -17.83
CA ILE A 173 6.15 -8.54 -18.95
C ILE A 173 7.08 -9.15 -20.00
N TRP A 174 8.14 -8.44 -20.39
CA TRP A 174 9.08 -8.89 -21.42
C TRP A 174 9.76 -10.19 -21.04
N THR A 175 10.26 -10.27 -19.81
CA THR A 175 10.92 -11.47 -19.28
C THR A 175 9.95 -12.64 -19.10
N SER A 176 8.73 -12.40 -18.62
CA SER A 176 7.69 -13.44 -18.49
C SER A 176 7.20 -13.97 -19.84
N ARG A 177 7.20 -13.13 -20.88
CA ARG A 177 6.90 -13.55 -22.26
C ARG A 177 8.06 -14.36 -22.85
N ARG A 178 9.31 -13.97 -22.58
CA ARG A 178 10.51 -14.70 -23.04
C ARG A 178 10.60 -16.10 -22.41
N ALA A 179 10.36 -16.22 -21.09
CA ALA A 179 10.34 -17.51 -20.40
C ALA A 179 9.26 -18.45 -20.95
N ARG A 180 8.04 -17.94 -21.19
CA ARG A 180 6.94 -18.72 -21.79
C ARG A 180 7.23 -19.15 -23.23
N ARG A 181 7.88 -18.30 -24.04
CA ARG A 181 8.29 -18.66 -25.41
C ARG A 181 9.33 -19.76 -25.41
N LEU A 182 10.31 -19.72 -24.50
CA LEU A 182 11.35 -20.76 -24.40
C LEU A 182 10.77 -22.11 -23.94
N ALA A 183 9.83 -22.09 -22.98
CA ALA A 183 9.14 -23.30 -22.51
C ALA A 183 8.16 -23.89 -23.54
N ALA A 184 7.75 -23.13 -24.56
CA ALA A 184 6.91 -23.62 -25.65
C ALA A 184 7.72 -24.23 -26.82
N ILE A 185 9.05 -24.09 -26.81
CA ILE A 185 9.97 -24.60 -27.84
C ILE A 185 10.72 -25.86 -27.36
N SER A 186 10.76 -26.11 -26.04
CA SER A 186 11.27 -27.33 -25.40
C SER A 186 10.20 -28.41 -25.30
#